data_AF-A0A014N1D3-F1
#
_entry.id   AF-A0A014N1D3-F1
#
_cell.length_a   1.000
_cell.length_b   1.000
_cell.length_c   1.000
_cell.angle_alpha   90.00
_cell.angle_beta   90.00
_cell.angle_gamma   90.00
#
_symmetry.space_group_name_H-M   'P 1'
#
loop_
_entity.id
_entity.type
_entity.pdbx_description
1 polymer ?
#
loop_
_entity_poly.entity_id
_entity_poly.type
_entity_poly.pdbx_seq_one_letter_code
_entity_poly.pdbx_strand_id
1 'polypeptide(L)'
;MKVFHRATFDPLAAGTAADNKWTGDKAQSELAIGLSISIPPRQRNEVIDKLANASSSPGVSVEANAYRQGPSEETRGCFRQCLLGALRAVWRNEKTEECFLHLANMLDTNGCAVFAGLIDIPSFQTLVDEFTKAMEKHGCGAFLHSYMNLADQPEFLQDSRFNSAFAHPLLIALMAYAMGGPVGMTDVRAKDTPPISVNAQDNMLHIDNSPFRQEYKVLLCWDRGLTKGPDGQNFVFLPGTHKGNRNIRHDKDGNPWSTENDSVFLTDKALSDLLDFQKTVRGNSPTIVEVEYPAQPISVLFSAASLVHHRYRTEYGKPRSCIIAAFHLTAESPGSVINDKALDTSRGLPGAVISCRDALTPSAFISLLIHESSRIEAKVGEIFQDNADSPSTSSSMVEIDALALKPDAMARWRETVINSPSASSIKLSRNVRLSTKKTLMDRDELLKRITDVMVYDKHGLLDLILYHDGHEEVRKPARKLIWSMVPEQITTELAAWIGYGARVPDDFFSFSVADILEPQVLKSRADRLAIRVGECLHVATRGSGHAHAADRIRVWRSFHQLLIDLAESIVRCEKVETYISTNLFVFWTIHHLLPALDSETAMQGVEVGILYIRCYLASVLMVESA
;
A
#
# COMPACT_ATOMS: atom_id res chain seq x y z
N MET A 1 13.76 13.37 -18.16
CA MET A 1 15.21 13.68 -18.10
C MET A 1 15.89 12.52 -17.38
N LYS A 2 16.89 11.89 -18.03
CA LYS A 2 17.73 10.74 -17.60
C LYS A 2 17.03 9.64 -16.78
N VAL A 3 16.75 8.52 -17.46
CA VAL A 3 16.65 7.19 -16.86
C VAL A 3 17.74 7.08 -15.80
N PHE A 4 17.37 6.81 -14.55
CA PHE A 4 18.33 6.38 -13.54
C PHE A 4 19.01 5.13 -14.11
N HIS A 5 20.18 5.29 -14.73
CA HIS A 5 21.15 4.21 -14.73
C HIS A 5 21.48 3.99 -13.25
N ARG A 6 20.71 3.13 -12.59
CA ARG A 6 21.15 2.48 -11.37
C ARG A 6 22.45 1.80 -11.75
N ALA A 7 23.55 2.31 -11.22
CA ALA A 7 24.78 1.57 -11.23
C ALA A 7 24.45 0.19 -10.64
N THR A 8 24.71 -0.87 -11.40
CA THR A 8 24.80 -2.23 -10.86
C THR A 8 25.71 -2.13 -9.65
N PHE A 9 25.15 -2.40 -8.49
CA PHE A 9 25.90 -2.37 -7.24
C PHE A 9 26.89 -3.54 -7.25
N ASP A 10 28.17 -3.22 -7.15
CA ASP A 10 29.21 -4.14 -6.73
C ASP A 10 29.43 -3.90 -5.22
N PRO A 11 28.95 -4.80 -4.34
CA PRO A 11 29.07 -4.69 -2.89
C PRO A 11 30.48 -4.49 -2.33
N LEU A 12 31.54 -4.64 -3.14
CA LEU A 12 32.92 -4.56 -2.68
C LEU A 12 33.80 -3.54 -3.44
N ALA A 13 33.25 -2.73 -4.35
CA ALA A 13 34.05 -1.70 -5.05
C ALA A 13 34.62 -0.59 -4.12
N ALA A 14 34.26 -0.57 -2.84
CA ALA A 14 34.86 0.32 -1.83
C ALA A 14 36.19 -0.21 -1.24
N GLY A 15 36.67 -1.37 -1.67
CA GLY A 15 37.93 -1.95 -1.20
C GLY A 15 38.82 -2.39 -2.36
N THR A 16 39.75 -1.51 -2.74
CA THR A 16 40.88 -1.74 -3.66
C THR A 16 40.56 -2.03 -5.13
N ALA A 17 41.06 -1.13 -5.99
CA ALA A 17 41.17 -1.33 -7.42
C ALA A 17 42.01 -2.58 -7.73
N ALA A 18 41.38 -3.57 -8.35
CA ALA A 18 42.03 -4.48 -9.27
C ALA A 18 41.01 -4.87 -10.35
N ASP A 19 41.35 -4.52 -11.59
CA ASP A 19 40.67 -4.97 -12.80
C ASP A 19 40.51 -6.49 -12.81
N ASN A 20 39.35 -7.00 -12.42
CA ASN A 20 38.88 -8.31 -12.85
C ASN A 20 37.75 -8.08 -13.87
N LYS A 21 38.15 -7.65 -15.06
CA LYS A 21 37.40 -7.99 -16.28
C LYS A 21 37.31 -9.51 -16.31
N TRP A 22 36.12 -10.04 -16.01
CA TRP A 22 35.80 -11.44 -16.22
C TRP A 22 35.98 -11.74 -17.71
N THR A 23 37.15 -12.30 -18.05
CA THR A 23 37.53 -12.73 -19.38
C THR A 23 37.52 -14.25 -19.36
N GLY A 24 36.39 -14.82 -19.77
CA GLY A 24 36.26 -16.22 -20.18
C GLY A 24 36.48 -17.28 -19.11
N ASP A 25 35.40 -17.92 -18.68
CA ASP A 25 35.28 -19.35 -18.98
C ASP A 25 33.81 -19.81 -18.96
N LYS A 26 33.37 -20.35 -20.10
CA LYS A 26 32.07 -21.00 -20.34
C LYS A 26 32.01 -22.41 -19.72
N ALA A 27 32.71 -22.67 -18.61
CA ALA A 27 33.06 -24.03 -18.19
C ALA A 27 32.30 -24.61 -16.98
N GLN A 28 31.31 -23.90 -16.42
CA GLN A 28 30.28 -24.51 -15.57
C GLN A 28 28.92 -23.90 -15.91
N SER A 29 28.29 -24.38 -16.98
CA SER A 29 26.92 -23.94 -17.30
C SER A 29 25.92 -24.49 -16.30
N GLU A 30 26.16 -25.69 -15.75
CA GLU A 30 25.24 -26.38 -14.83
C GLU A 30 25.74 -26.35 -13.39
N LEU A 31 24.88 -25.92 -12.48
CA LEU A 31 25.08 -25.91 -11.02
C LEU A 31 24.47 -27.18 -10.41
N ALA A 32 25.17 -27.76 -9.43
CA ALA A 32 24.59 -28.81 -8.59
C ALA A 32 23.49 -28.22 -7.70
N ILE A 33 22.30 -28.82 -7.73
CA ILE A 33 21.13 -28.34 -7.00
C ILE A 33 20.41 -29.48 -6.27
N GLY A 34 19.83 -29.14 -5.11
CA GLY A 34 18.97 -29.99 -4.29
C GLY A 34 17.70 -29.22 -3.90
N LEU A 35 16.89 -28.83 -4.90
CA LEU A 35 15.66 -28.06 -4.71
C LEU A 35 14.49 -28.97 -4.31
N SER A 36 14.63 -29.67 -3.20
CA SER A 36 13.58 -30.48 -2.59
C SER A 36 13.88 -30.72 -1.12
N ILE A 37 12.86 -30.69 -0.27
CA ILE A 37 12.97 -31.12 1.13
C ILE A 37 12.10 -32.37 1.30
N SER A 38 12.72 -33.47 1.73
CA SER A 38 12.01 -34.69 2.11
C SER A 38 11.71 -34.64 3.60
N ILE A 39 10.46 -34.34 3.96
CA ILE A 39 10.00 -34.26 5.35
C ILE A 39 8.66 -35.02 5.51
N PRO A 40 8.53 -35.92 6.50
CA PRO A 40 7.25 -36.58 6.77
C PRO A 40 6.15 -35.58 7.15
N PRO A 41 4.87 -35.80 6.78
CA PRO A 41 3.79 -34.84 7.01
C PRO A 41 3.64 -34.40 8.48
N ARG A 42 3.82 -35.32 9.43
CA ARG A 42 3.77 -35.01 10.86
C ARG A 42 4.86 -34.02 11.26
N GLN A 43 6.11 -34.29 10.88
CA GLN A 43 7.24 -33.41 11.18
C GLN A 43 7.09 -32.05 10.47
N ARG A 44 6.53 -32.04 9.25
CA ARG A 44 6.21 -30.80 8.54
C ARG A 44 5.26 -29.92 9.34
N ASN A 45 4.18 -30.49 9.86
CA ASN A 45 3.21 -29.74 10.67
C ASN A 45 3.85 -29.26 11.98
N GLU A 46 4.66 -30.08 12.65
CA GLU A 46 5.41 -29.67 13.85
C GLU A 46 6.37 -28.50 13.58
N VAL A 47 6.99 -28.42 12.39
CA VAL A 47 7.79 -27.27 11.97
C VAL A 47 6.89 -26.05 11.73
N ILE A 48 5.81 -26.19 10.97
CA ILE A 48 4.86 -25.10 10.69
C ILE A 48 4.31 -24.49 11.97
N ASP A 49 3.94 -25.32 12.96
CA ASP A 49 3.40 -24.89 14.25
C ASP A 49 4.42 -24.08 15.08
N LYS A 50 5.74 -24.25 14.82
CA LYS A 50 6.79 -23.43 15.44
C LYS A 50 7.04 -22.10 14.72
N LEU A 51 6.66 -22.00 13.45
CA LEU A 51 6.84 -20.80 12.63
C LEU A 51 5.65 -19.84 12.71
N ALA A 52 4.48 -20.35 13.09
CA ALA A 52 3.23 -19.60 13.15
C ALA A 52 2.71 -19.47 14.59
N ASN A 53 2.23 -18.29 14.95
CA ASN A 53 1.53 -18.03 16.21
C ASN A 53 0.01 -18.19 16.06
N ALA A 54 -0.67 -18.28 17.20
CA ALA A 54 -2.12 -18.19 17.25
C ALA A 54 -2.61 -16.88 16.61
N SER A 55 -3.59 -17.00 15.71
CA SER A 55 -4.14 -15.85 15.01
C SER A 55 -4.85 -14.90 15.97
N SER A 56 -4.55 -13.61 15.84
CA SER A 56 -5.28 -12.57 16.55
C SER A 56 -6.66 -12.38 15.93
N SER A 57 -7.66 -12.12 16.77
CA SER A 57 -9.00 -11.75 16.30
C SER A 57 -9.04 -10.24 16.11
N PRO A 58 -9.05 -9.73 14.86
CA PRO A 58 -9.25 -8.31 14.62
C PRO A 58 -10.65 -7.91 15.07
N GLY A 59 -10.79 -6.64 15.46
CA GLY A 59 -12.03 -6.11 16.00
C GLY A 59 -12.13 -4.61 15.74
N VAL A 60 -13.34 -4.09 15.87
CA VAL A 60 -13.65 -2.66 15.78
C VAL A 60 -14.42 -2.25 17.03
N SER A 61 -14.01 -1.16 17.69
CA SER A 61 -14.69 -0.66 18.88
C SER A 61 -14.73 0.87 18.92
N VAL A 62 -15.69 1.43 19.66
CA VAL A 62 -15.80 2.90 19.83
C VAL A 62 -14.76 3.39 20.84
N GLU A 63 -14.42 2.58 21.84
CA GLU A 63 -13.45 2.89 22.88
C GLU A 63 -12.06 3.13 22.29
N ALA A 64 -11.71 2.38 21.26
CA ALA A 64 -10.43 2.52 20.56
C ALA A 64 -10.31 3.86 19.78
N ASN A 65 -11.38 4.65 19.63
CA ASN A 65 -11.30 6.00 19.09
C ASN A 65 -10.50 6.95 20.01
N ALA A 66 -10.38 6.66 21.31
CA ALA A 66 -9.60 7.48 22.24
C ALA A 66 -8.12 7.61 21.84
N TYR A 67 -7.61 6.68 21.03
CA TYR A 67 -6.23 6.69 20.52
C TYR A 67 -6.09 7.41 19.18
N ARG A 68 -7.19 7.81 18.53
CA ARG A 68 -7.13 8.52 17.26
C ARG A 68 -6.79 9.99 17.52
N GLN A 69 -5.64 10.42 17.02
CA GLN A 69 -5.21 11.80 17.05
C GLN A 69 -6.02 12.65 16.08
N GLY A 70 -6.11 13.94 16.38
CA GLY A 70 -6.86 14.90 15.61
C GLY A 70 -7.02 16.22 16.37
N PRO A 71 -7.53 17.27 15.69
CA PRO A 71 -7.98 18.48 16.33
C PRO A 71 -9.04 18.16 17.38
N SER A 72 -9.04 18.93 18.49
CA SER A 72 -10.15 18.86 19.44
C SER A 72 -11.48 19.18 18.77
N GLU A 73 -12.59 18.70 19.34
CA GLU A 73 -13.94 19.01 18.86
C GLU A 73 -14.19 20.52 18.74
N GLU A 74 -13.66 21.31 19.67
CA GLU A 74 -13.70 22.77 19.64
C GLU A 74 -12.93 23.33 18.44
N THR A 75 -11.69 22.88 18.21
CA THR A 75 -10.86 23.34 17.08
C THR A 75 -11.51 22.99 15.75
N ARG A 76 -12.03 21.76 15.63
CA ARG A 76 -12.77 21.29 14.47
C ARG A 76 -14.05 22.11 14.25
N GLY A 77 -14.79 22.41 15.30
CA GLY A 77 -15.97 23.28 15.27
C GLY A 77 -15.64 24.68 14.77
N CYS A 78 -14.61 25.31 15.32
CA CYS A 78 -14.13 26.63 14.91
C CYS A 78 -13.71 26.64 13.42
N PHE A 79 -12.95 25.65 12.96
CA PHE A 79 -12.56 25.56 11.56
C PHE A 79 -13.78 25.42 10.64
N ARG A 80 -14.73 24.53 10.98
CA ARG A 80 -15.97 24.32 10.21
C ARG A 80 -16.79 25.61 10.09
N GLN A 81 -16.94 26.34 11.19
CA GLN A 81 -17.65 27.62 11.21
C GLN A 81 -16.96 28.67 10.33
N CYS A 82 -15.64 28.81 10.45
CA CYS A 82 -14.86 29.73 9.63
C CYS A 82 -14.94 29.39 8.14
N LEU A 83 -14.79 28.11 7.78
CA LEU A 83 -14.87 27.64 6.39
C LEU A 83 -16.26 27.90 5.80
N LEU A 84 -17.33 27.50 6.49
CA LEU A 84 -18.70 27.73 6.02
C LEU A 84 -19.04 29.22 5.93
N GLY A 85 -18.68 30.01 6.94
CA GLY A 85 -18.92 31.46 6.93
C GLY A 85 -18.23 32.15 5.76
N ALA A 86 -16.99 31.75 5.45
CA ALA A 86 -16.23 32.27 4.32
C ALA A 86 -16.83 31.87 2.97
N LEU A 87 -17.23 30.61 2.79
CA LEU A 87 -17.84 30.13 1.54
C LEU A 87 -19.23 30.75 1.32
N ARG A 88 -20.06 30.81 2.37
CA ARG A 88 -21.39 31.44 2.35
C ARG A 88 -21.33 32.89 1.90
N ALA A 89 -20.31 33.63 2.33
CA ALA A 89 -20.15 35.05 1.97
C ALA A 89 -19.92 35.28 0.46
N VAL A 90 -19.52 34.25 -0.30
CA VAL A 90 -19.20 34.35 -1.73
C VAL A 90 -20.09 33.50 -2.64
N TRP A 91 -20.82 32.53 -2.09
CA TRP A 91 -21.84 31.77 -2.82
C TRP A 91 -23.01 32.66 -3.21
N ARG A 92 -23.50 32.45 -4.44
CA ARG A 92 -24.59 33.24 -5.02
C ARG A 92 -25.95 32.62 -4.78
N ASN A 93 -26.02 31.29 -4.65
CA ASN A 93 -27.24 30.54 -4.42
C ASN A 93 -27.37 30.21 -2.93
N GLU A 94 -28.47 30.67 -2.33
CA GLU A 94 -28.76 30.47 -0.90
C GLU A 94 -28.89 29.00 -0.51
N LYS A 95 -29.21 28.11 -1.47
CA LYS A 95 -29.31 26.66 -1.23
C LYS A 95 -27.97 25.92 -1.26
N THR A 96 -26.89 26.56 -1.72
CA THR A 96 -25.59 25.90 -1.88
C THR A 96 -25.07 25.36 -0.55
N GLU A 97 -25.27 26.11 0.54
CA GLU A 97 -24.85 25.67 1.87
C GLU A 97 -25.61 24.43 2.34
N GLU A 98 -26.94 24.43 2.23
CA GLU A 98 -27.78 23.30 2.63
C GLU A 98 -27.36 22.03 1.87
N CYS A 99 -27.15 22.15 0.56
CA CYS A 99 -26.71 21.05 -0.30
C CYS A 99 -25.29 20.58 0.07
N PHE A 100 -24.35 21.50 0.34
CA PHE A 100 -23.00 21.15 0.80
C PHE A 100 -23.03 20.42 2.15
N LEU A 101 -23.84 20.89 3.09
CA LEU A 101 -24.02 20.26 4.39
C LEU A 101 -24.67 18.87 4.26
N HIS A 102 -25.58 18.68 3.30
CA HIS A 102 -26.15 17.37 2.98
C HIS A 102 -25.05 16.39 2.55
N LEU A 103 -24.16 16.80 1.63
CA LEU A 103 -23.00 15.99 1.21
C LEU A 103 -22.06 15.66 2.38
N ALA A 104 -21.78 16.65 3.24
CA ALA A 104 -20.95 16.46 4.43
C ALA A 104 -21.59 15.48 5.43
N ASN A 105 -22.91 15.57 5.63
CA ASN A 105 -23.66 14.67 6.50
C ASN A 105 -23.69 13.24 5.95
N MET A 106 -23.78 13.06 4.63
CA MET A 106 -23.67 11.75 3.99
C MET A 106 -22.31 11.11 4.25
N LEU A 107 -21.23 11.88 4.10
CA LEU A 107 -19.89 11.42 4.41
C LEU A 107 -19.74 11.04 5.89
N ASP A 108 -20.26 11.85 6.83
CA ASP A 108 -20.21 11.54 8.27
C ASP A 108 -21.07 10.32 8.64
N THR A 109 -22.25 10.16 8.04
CA THR A 109 -23.18 9.07 8.37
C THR A 109 -22.64 7.73 7.89
N ASN A 110 -22.10 7.69 6.67
CA ASN A 110 -21.72 6.44 6.01
C ASN A 110 -20.22 6.16 6.08
N GLY A 111 -19.40 7.17 6.39
CA GLY A 111 -17.95 7.11 6.30
C GLY A 111 -17.42 7.18 4.87
N CYS A 112 -18.33 7.33 3.90
CA CYS A 112 -18.08 7.28 2.47
C CYS A 112 -19.13 8.11 1.72
N ALA A 113 -18.71 8.83 0.68
CA ALA A 113 -19.56 9.50 -0.29
C ALA A 113 -19.12 9.10 -1.71
N VAL A 114 -20.09 8.77 -2.57
CA VAL A 114 -19.86 8.29 -3.94
C VAL A 114 -20.44 9.30 -4.92
N PHE A 115 -19.61 9.76 -5.85
CA PHE A 115 -19.98 10.73 -6.88
C PHE A 115 -19.78 10.10 -8.26
N ALA A 116 -20.78 10.19 -9.12
CA ALA A 116 -20.67 9.85 -10.53
C ALA A 116 -20.47 11.12 -11.35
N GLY A 117 -19.62 11.07 -12.39
CA GLY A 117 -19.51 12.16 -13.35
C GLY A 117 -18.94 13.47 -12.79
N LEU A 118 -18.19 13.43 -11.69
CA LEU A 118 -17.63 14.64 -11.07
C LEU A 118 -16.70 15.42 -12.02
N ILE A 119 -16.06 14.71 -12.96
CA ILE A 119 -15.21 15.22 -14.03
C ILE A 119 -15.97 15.16 -15.34
N ASP A 120 -15.87 16.22 -16.15
CA ASP A 120 -16.43 16.22 -17.50
C ASP A 120 -15.77 15.17 -18.40
N ILE A 121 -16.55 14.60 -19.32
CA ILE A 121 -16.11 13.50 -20.19
C ILE A 121 -14.83 13.85 -20.98
N PRO A 122 -14.67 15.04 -21.60
CA PRO A 122 -13.43 15.40 -22.30
C PRO A 122 -12.18 15.40 -21.41
N SER A 123 -12.25 16.01 -20.22
CA SER A 123 -11.15 16.00 -19.25
C SER A 123 -10.86 14.57 -18.77
N PHE A 124 -11.90 13.77 -18.55
CA PHE A 124 -11.76 12.38 -18.14
C PHE A 124 -11.15 11.50 -19.24
N GLN A 125 -11.50 11.69 -20.51
CA GLN A 125 -10.86 10.99 -21.63
C GLN A 125 -9.36 11.33 -21.70
N THR A 126 -9.01 12.61 -21.51
CA THR A 126 -7.61 13.03 -21.47
C THR A 126 -6.85 12.33 -20.33
N LEU A 127 -7.46 12.21 -19.15
CA LEU A 127 -6.90 11.43 -18.05
C LEU A 127 -6.67 9.97 -18.44
N VAL A 128 -7.67 9.32 -19.04
CA VAL A 128 -7.60 7.90 -19.43
C VAL A 128 -6.45 7.67 -20.43
N ASP A 129 -6.29 8.55 -21.41
CA ASP A 129 -5.26 8.45 -22.43
C ASP A 129 -3.86 8.60 -21.83
N GLU A 130 -3.66 9.62 -20.99
CA GLU A 130 -2.36 9.88 -20.34
C GLU A 130 -2.05 8.81 -19.29
N PHE A 131 -3.06 8.33 -18.56
CA PHE A 131 -2.92 7.24 -17.60
C PHE A 131 -2.46 5.96 -18.29
N THR A 132 -3.08 5.62 -19.43
CA THR A 132 -2.76 4.40 -20.17
C THR A 132 -1.30 4.42 -20.62
N LYS A 133 -0.85 5.53 -21.23
CA LYS A 133 0.55 5.71 -21.64
C LYS A 133 1.52 5.62 -20.45
N ALA A 134 1.18 6.25 -19.33
CA ALA A 134 2.02 6.24 -18.14
C ALA A 134 2.11 4.84 -17.53
N MET A 135 0.99 4.12 -17.43
CA MET A 135 0.93 2.76 -16.87
C MET A 135 1.68 1.74 -17.74
N GLU A 136 1.59 1.83 -19.07
CA GLU A 136 2.38 0.99 -19.98
C GLU A 136 3.88 1.19 -19.82
N LYS A 137 4.31 2.43 -19.56
CA LYS A 137 5.73 2.80 -19.48
C LYS A 137 6.34 2.60 -18.09
N HIS A 138 5.55 2.83 -17.04
CA HIS A 138 6.03 2.93 -15.65
C HIS A 138 5.36 1.95 -14.69
N GLY A 139 4.37 1.19 -15.14
CA GLY A 139 3.71 0.18 -14.32
C GLY A 139 4.59 -1.05 -14.09
N CYS A 140 4.55 -1.61 -12.87
CA CYS A 140 5.38 -2.76 -12.51
C CYS A 140 4.89 -4.12 -13.06
N GLY A 141 3.71 -4.20 -13.68
CA GLY A 141 3.21 -5.44 -14.30
C GLY A 141 3.04 -6.64 -13.35
N ALA A 142 2.86 -6.41 -12.04
CA ALA A 142 2.72 -7.49 -11.07
C ALA A 142 1.45 -8.33 -11.29
N PHE A 143 1.47 -9.59 -10.84
CA PHE A 143 0.38 -10.55 -11.11
C PHE A 143 -0.98 -10.12 -10.55
N LEU A 144 -0.99 -9.32 -9.47
CA LEU A 144 -2.21 -8.80 -8.83
C LEU A 144 -2.77 -7.58 -9.55
N HIS A 145 -1.88 -6.70 -10.00
CA HIS A 145 -2.17 -5.45 -10.67
C HIS A 145 -0.86 -4.82 -11.16
N SER A 146 -0.92 -4.07 -12.24
CA SER A 146 0.14 -3.12 -12.55
C SER A 146 0.01 -1.92 -11.61
N TYR A 147 1.11 -1.50 -10.99
CA TYR A 147 1.14 -0.39 -10.05
C TYR A 147 2.14 0.66 -10.52
N MET A 148 1.77 1.92 -10.34
CA MET A 148 2.64 3.08 -10.55
C MET A 148 2.49 4.05 -9.37
N ASN A 149 3.62 4.46 -8.81
CA ASN A 149 3.67 5.54 -7.82
C ASN A 149 3.63 6.89 -8.56
N LEU A 150 2.52 7.61 -8.44
CA LEU A 150 2.32 8.85 -9.20
C LEU A 150 3.17 10.02 -8.65
N ALA A 151 3.67 9.91 -7.42
CA ALA A 151 4.68 10.82 -6.87
C ALA A 151 5.95 10.91 -7.75
N ASP A 152 6.27 9.82 -8.47
CA ASP A 152 7.41 9.76 -9.40
C ASP A 152 7.08 10.36 -10.78
N GLN A 153 5.84 10.84 -11.00
CA GLN A 153 5.33 11.43 -12.24
C GLN A 153 4.73 12.82 -11.97
N PRO A 154 5.53 13.81 -11.52
CA PRO A 154 5.04 15.11 -11.11
C PRO A 154 4.33 15.89 -12.22
N GLU A 155 4.71 15.68 -13.48
CA GLU A 155 4.05 16.25 -14.66
C GLU A 155 2.60 15.76 -14.82
N PHE A 156 2.34 14.49 -14.51
CA PHE A 156 1.00 13.90 -14.56
C PHE A 156 0.12 14.49 -13.46
N LEU A 157 0.65 14.57 -12.23
CA LEU A 157 -0.09 15.12 -11.09
C LEU A 157 -0.43 16.61 -11.26
N GLN A 158 0.44 17.36 -11.91
CA GLN A 158 0.28 18.80 -12.10
C GLN A 158 -0.49 19.17 -13.38
N ASP A 159 -0.92 18.21 -14.19
CA ASP A 159 -1.63 18.48 -15.43
C ASP A 159 -3.03 19.08 -15.18
N SER A 160 -3.19 20.37 -15.46
CA SER A 160 -4.43 21.10 -15.21
C SER A 160 -5.60 20.65 -16.09
N ARG A 161 -5.35 19.84 -17.13
CA ARG A 161 -6.42 19.28 -17.97
C ARG A 161 -7.25 18.24 -17.24
N PHE A 162 -6.71 17.60 -16.19
CA PHE A 162 -7.41 16.52 -15.50
C PHE A 162 -7.10 16.36 -14.01
N ASN A 163 -6.18 17.13 -13.41
CA ASN A 163 -5.81 16.96 -12.01
C ASN A 163 -6.97 17.15 -11.01
N SER A 164 -8.04 17.84 -11.42
CA SER A 164 -9.29 17.92 -10.68
C SER A 164 -9.92 16.54 -10.42
N ALA A 165 -9.56 15.49 -11.17
CA ALA A 165 -10.09 14.14 -11.01
C ALA A 165 -9.73 13.50 -9.66
N PHE A 166 -8.57 13.86 -9.11
CA PHE A 166 -8.08 13.37 -7.83
C PHE A 166 -7.83 14.51 -6.81
N ALA A 167 -7.94 15.77 -7.23
CA ALA A 167 -7.84 16.96 -6.38
C ALA A 167 -9.01 17.94 -6.62
N HIS A 168 -10.24 17.43 -6.70
CA HIS A 168 -11.43 18.24 -6.98
C HIS A 168 -11.71 19.21 -5.81
N PRO A 169 -11.98 20.52 -6.04
CA PRO A 169 -12.24 21.49 -4.97
C PRO A 169 -13.37 21.11 -4.02
N LEU A 170 -14.49 20.58 -4.54
CA LEU A 170 -15.59 20.07 -3.71
C LEU A 170 -15.15 18.93 -2.77
N LEU A 171 -14.36 17.96 -3.26
CA LEU A 171 -13.89 16.84 -2.43
C LEU A 171 -12.91 17.32 -1.35
N ILE A 172 -12.02 18.25 -1.71
CA ILE A 172 -11.09 18.90 -0.77
C ILE A 172 -11.86 19.66 0.30
N ALA A 173 -12.90 20.42 -0.07
CA ALA A 173 -13.73 21.17 0.87
C ALA A 173 -14.49 20.24 1.83
N LEU A 174 -15.12 19.17 1.33
CA LEU A 174 -15.83 18.18 2.14
C LEU A 174 -14.90 17.47 3.13
N MET A 175 -13.71 17.09 2.67
CA MET A 175 -12.71 16.42 3.49
C MET A 175 -12.14 17.36 4.57
N ALA A 176 -11.79 18.60 4.20
CA ALA A 176 -11.33 19.60 5.16
C ALA A 176 -12.40 19.94 6.20
N TYR A 177 -13.67 20.02 5.77
CA TYR A 177 -14.81 20.18 6.69
C TYR A 177 -14.95 18.98 7.63
N ALA A 178 -14.86 17.75 7.12
CA ALA A 178 -14.96 16.53 7.91
C ALA A 178 -13.83 16.42 8.94
N MET A 179 -12.58 16.62 8.52
CA MET A 179 -11.39 16.50 9.36
C MET A 179 -11.16 17.69 10.30
N GLY A 180 -11.73 18.86 9.98
CA GLY A 180 -11.63 20.05 10.84
C GLY A 180 -10.36 20.86 10.66
N GLY A 181 -9.76 20.85 9.48
CA GLY A 181 -8.54 21.62 9.21
C GLY A 181 -8.07 21.54 7.76
N PRO A 182 -6.97 22.24 7.44
CA PRO A 182 -6.31 22.13 6.13
C PRO A 182 -5.85 20.71 5.86
N VAL A 183 -6.06 20.24 4.63
CA VAL A 183 -5.67 18.89 4.18
C VAL A 183 -4.59 18.95 3.12
N GLY A 184 -3.67 17.99 3.17
CA GLY A 184 -2.61 17.79 2.19
C GLY A 184 -2.61 16.36 1.68
N MET A 185 -2.31 16.18 0.39
CA MET A 185 -2.11 14.86 -0.19
C MET A 185 -0.78 14.29 0.33
N THR A 186 -0.77 13.03 0.74
CA THR A 186 0.40 12.35 1.32
C THR A 186 0.86 11.15 0.50
N ASP A 187 -0.05 10.53 -0.26
CA ASP A 187 0.24 9.43 -1.17
C ASP A 187 -0.67 9.51 -2.37
N VAL A 188 -0.16 9.17 -3.55
CA VAL A 188 -0.98 9.03 -4.75
C VAL A 188 -0.43 7.92 -5.63
N ARG A 189 -1.30 6.97 -5.94
CA ARG A 189 -0.94 5.74 -6.64
C ARG A 189 -1.96 5.38 -7.70
N ALA A 190 -1.46 4.85 -8.80
CA ALA A 190 -2.23 4.35 -9.93
C ALA A 190 -2.18 2.82 -9.96
N LYS A 191 -3.29 2.16 -10.28
CA LYS A 191 -3.37 0.71 -10.42
C LYS A 191 -4.21 0.29 -11.61
N ASP A 192 -3.73 -0.71 -12.33
CA ASP A 192 -4.45 -1.45 -13.37
C ASP A 192 -4.67 -2.87 -12.90
N THR A 193 -5.94 -3.26 -12.72
CA THR A 193 -6.31 -4.50 -12.06
C THR A 193 -7.09 -5.42 -13.00
N PRO A 194 -6.56 -6.61 -13.36
CA PRO A 194 -7.36 -7.62 -14.03
C PRO A 194 -8.37 -8.27 -13.05
N PRO A 195 -9.46 -8.86 -13.53
CA PRO A 195 -10.30 -9.74 -12.72
C PRO A 195 -9.45 -10.86 -12.09
N ILE A 196 -9.35 -10.86 -10.76
CA ILE A 196 -8.64 -11.86 -9.98
C ILE A 196 -9.27 -12.00 -8.59
N SER A 197 -9.46 -13.24 -8.14
CA SER A 197 -9.81 -13.55 -6.76
C SER A 197 -8.54 -13.90 -5.98
N VAL A 198 -8.19 -13.13 -4.96
CA VAL A 198 -6.95 -13.31 -4.21
C VAL A 198 -6.93 -12.61 -2.84
N ASN A 199 -6.48 -13.34 -1.83
CA ASN A 199 -6.05 -12.87 -0.52
C ASN A 199 -4.58 -12.45 -0.59
N ALA A 200 -4.35 -11.15 -0.81
CA ALA A 200 -3.03 -10.52 -0.81
C ALA A 200 -3.11 -9.14 -0.15
N GLN A 201 -1.95 -8.62 0.24
CA GLN A 201 -1.85 -7.32 0.92
C GLN A 201 -2.48 -6.21 0.05
N ASP A 202 -3.23 -5.28 0.67
CA ASP A 202 -4.08 -4.25 0.03
C ASP A 202 -5.29 -4.75 -0.78
N ASN A 203 -5.64 -6.05 -0.71
CA ASN A 203 -6.79 -6.62 -1.44
C ASN A 203 -7.80 -7.38 -0.55
N MET A 204 -7.60 -7.36 0.77
CA MET A 204 -8.44 -8.06 1.76
C MET A 204 -9.53 -7.12 2.31
N LEU A 205 -10.54 -7.67 2.99
CA LEU A 205 -11.47 -6.84 3.78
C LEU A 205 -10.71 -6.22 4.95
N HIS A 206 -10.50 -4.90 4.94
CA HIS A 206 -9.60 -4.26 5.88
C HIS A 206 -9.92 -2.79 6.21
N ILE A 207 -9.18 -2.25 7.19
CA ILE A 207 -9.02 -0.82 7.49
C ILE A 207 -7.58 -0.41 7.12
N ASP A 208 -7.37 0.75 6.51
CA ASP A 208 -6.04 1.19 6.12
C ASP A 208 -5.12 1.46 7.33
N ASN A 209 -3.80 1.38 7.12
CA ASN A 209 -2.75 1.39 8.14
C ASN A 209 -2.43 2.76 8.78
N SER A 210 -3.45 3.48 9.29
CA SER A 210 -3.30 4.69 10.10
C SER A 210 -4.22 4.69 11.35
N PRO A 211 -3.98 3.83 12.37
CA PRO A 211 -4.91 3.66 13.51
C PRO A 211 -5.02 4.91 14.38
N PHE A 212 -3.94 5.67 14.42
CA PHE A 212 -3.73 6.79 15.34
C PHE A 212 -3.92 8.14 14.68
N ARG A 213 -4.22 8.20 13.38
CA ARG A 213 -4.37 9.46 12.63
C ARG A 213 -5.63 9.42 11.80
N GLN A 214 -6.11 10.59 11.39
CA GLN A 214 -7.18 10.67 10.42
C GLN A 214 -6.60 10.61 9.00
N GLU A 215 -7.06 9.64 8.22
CA GLU A 215 -6.76 9.56 6.79
C GLU A 215 -8.06 9.49 6.01
N TYR A 216 -8.17 10.34 4.99
CA TYR A 216 -9.19 10.24 3.96
C TYR A 216 -8.56 9.86 2.63
N LYS A 217 -9.31 9.14 1.80
CA LYS A 217 -8.90 8.79 0.45
C LYS A 217 -9.93 9.24 -0.57
N VAL A 218 -9.42 9.73 -1.70
CA VAL A 218 -10.17 9.85 -2.94
C VAL A 218 -9.77 8.66 -3.82
N LEU A 219 -10.76 7.83 -4.16
CA LEU A 219 -10.61 6.71 -5.08
C LEU A 219 -11.37 7.04 -6.36
N LEU A 220 -10.65 7.17 -7.46
CA LEU A 220 -11.20 7.33 -8.80
C LEU A 220 -11.14 5.98 -9.52
N CYS A 221 -12.26 5.47 -10.02
CA CYS A 221 -12.34 4.15 -10.66
C CYS A 221 -13.10 4.18 -11.99
N TRP A 222 -12.59 3.42 -12.97
CA TRP A 222 -13.19 3.27 -14.29
C TRP A 222 -12.85 1.92 -14.94
N ASP A 223 -13.62 1.55 -15.95
CA ASP A 223 -13.36 0.43 -16.85
C ASP A 223 -12.13 0.74 -17.71
N ARG A 224 -11.11 -0.12 -17.69
CA ARG A 224 -9.78 0.20 -18.25
C ARG A 224 -9.86 0.63 -19.71
N GLY A 225 -9.32 1.82 -19.99
CA GLY A 225 -9.28 2.41 -21.34
C GLY A 225 -10.59 3.05 -21.79
N LEU A 226 -11.61 3.14 -20.92
CA LEU A 226 -12.92 3.70 -21.25
C LEU A 226 -13.32 4.82 -20.27
N THR A 227 -14.20 5.72 -20.73
CA THR A 227 -14.82 6.76 -19.89
C THR A 227 -16.10 6.24 -19.21
N LYS A 228 -16.02 5.05 -18.62
CA LYS A 228 -17.15 4.35 -17.97
C LYS A 228 -16.75 3.92 -16.56
N GLY A 229 -17.71 3.84 -15.65
CA GLY A 229 -17.42 3.38 -14.30
C GLY A 229 -17.12 1.88 -14.24
N PRO A 230 -16.74 1.38 -13.05
CA PRO A 230 -16.32 -0.01 -12.88
C PRO A 230 -17.51 -0.98 -13.00
N ASP A 231 -17.21 -2.15 -13.56
CA ASP A 231 -18.12 -3.26 -13.88
C ASP A 231 -17.44 -4.60 -13.52
N GLY A 232 -16.83 -4.61 -12.33
CA GLY A 232 -15.93 -5.67 -11.90
C GLY A 232 -14.78 -5.13 -11.05
N GLN A 233 -14.32 -5.95 -10.12
CA GLN A 233 -13.32 -5.54 -9.13
C GLN A 233 -13.75 -4.24 -8.42
N ASN A 234 -15.04 -4.12 -8.07
CA ASN A 234 -15.64 -2.88 -7.58
C ASN A 234 -15.09 -2.48 -6.19
N PHE A 235 -15.26 -1.22 -5.80
CA PHE A 235 -15.01 -0.82 -4.41
C PHE A 235 -16.17 -1.31 -3.54
N VAL A 236 -15.86 -1.96 -2.43
CA VAL A 236 -16.85 -2.43 -1.45
C VAL A 236 -16.53 -1.84 -0.10
N PHE A 237 -17.54 -1.35 0.60
CA PHE A 237 -17.39 -0.81 1.95
C PHE A 237 -18.58 -1.15 2.84
N LEU A 238 -18.33 -1.09 4.15
CA LEU A 238 -19.33 -1.34 5.17
C LEU A 238 -19.66 0.00 5.85
N PRO A 239 -20.75 0.69 5.46
CA PRO A 239 -21.11 1.97 6.04
C PRO A 239 -21.22 1.91 7.57
N GLY A 240 -20.87 2.99 8.25
CA GLY A 240 -20.97 3.11 9.71
C GLY A 240 -19.78 2.51 10.49
N THR A 241 -18.96 1.65 9.89
CA THR A 241 -17.83 1.06 10.64
C THR A 241 -16.76 2.08 11.02
N HIS A 242 -16.67 3.19 10.28
CA HIS A 242 -15.76 4.32 10.54
C HIS A 242 -16.00 5.03 11.88
N LYS A 243 -17.18 4.80 12.49
CA LYS A 243 -17.50 5.28 13.84
C LYS A 243 -16.70 4.54 14.93
N GLY A 244 -16.03 3.44 14.59
CA GLY A 244 -15.08 2.77 15.49
C GLY A 244 -13.64 2.90 15.02
N ASN A 245 -12.76 2.27 15.79
CA ASN A 245 -11.36 2.08 15.44
C ASN A 245 -10.99 0.62 15.62
N ARG A 246 -9.95 0.17 14.90
CA ARG A 246 -9.40 -1.18 15.07
C ARG A 246 -8.76 -1.36 16.45
N ASN A 247 -8.44 -2.61 16.79
CA ASN A 247 -7.78 -2.96 18.04
C ASN A 247 -6.48 -2.16 18.26
N ILE A 248 -6.36 -1.58 19.45
CA ILE A 248 -5.14 -0.94 19.96
C ILE A 248 -4.65 -1.75 21.16
N ARG A 249 -3.37 -2.15 21.09
CA ARG A 249 -2.64 -2.92 22.09
C ARG A 249 -1.73 -1.99 22.89
N HIS A 250 -1.18 -2.49 23.99
CA HIS A 250 -0.18 -1.77 24.78
C HIS A 250 1.08 -2.62 24.89
N ASP A 251 2.24 -1.98 24.80
CA ASP A 251 3.51 -2.64 25.09
C ASP A 251 3.73 -2.75 26.62
N LYS A 252 4.88 -3.31 27.01
CA LYS A 252 5.28 -3.47 28.42
C LYS A 252 5.39 -2.13 29.19
N ASP A 253 5.60 -1.03 28.48
CA ASP A 253 5.79 0.32 29.03
C ASP A 253 4.47 1.12 28.98
N GLY A 254 3.39 0.50 28.47
CA GLY A 254 2.06 1.11 28.35
C GLY A 254 1.88 1.96 27.10
N ASN A 255 2.81 1.94 26.13
CA ASN A 255 2.65 2.70 24.89
C ASN A 255 1.65 1.99 23.96
N PRO A 256 0.71 2.72 23.35
CA PRO A 256 -0.24 2.14 22.43
C PRO A 256 0.38 1.80 21.08
N TRP A 257 0.03 0.64 20.54
CA TRP A 257 0.43 0.17 19.21
C TRP A 257 -0.68 -0.67 18.58
N SER A 258 -0.65 -0.84 17.26
CA SER A 258 -1.54 -1.73 16.52
C SER A 258 -0.71 -2.51 15.50
N THR A 259 -1.30 -3.49 14.81
CA THR A 259 -0.59 -4.22 13.75
C THR A 259 -1.41 -4.32 12.48
N GLU A 260 -0.77 -4.65 11.36
CA GLU A 260 -1.48 -4.83 10.08
C GLU A 260 -2.57 -5.90 10.19
N ASN A 261 -2.34 -7.00 10.91
CA ASN A 261 -3.34 -8.05 11.11
C ASN A 261 -4.57 -7.61 11.94
N ASP A 262 -4.43 -6.63 12.85
CA ASP A 262 -5.56 -6.11 13.64
C ASP A 262 -6.62 -5.39 12.78
N SER A 263 -6.35 -5.24 11.48
CA SER A 263 -7.22 -4.60 10.50
C SER A 263 -7.79 -5.53 9.44
N VAL A 264 -7.58 -6.85 9.50
CA VAL A 264 -7.87 -7.78 8.38
C VAL A 264 -8.98 -8.78 8.71
N PHE A 265 -10.20 -8.57 8.20
CA PHE A 265 -11.41 -9.32 8.58
C PHE A 265 -11.68 -10.51 7.64
N LEU A 266 -10.88 -11.57 7.76
CA LEU A 266 -10.94 -12.73 6.86
C LEU A 266 -11.45 -14.03 7.48
N THR A 267 -11.87 -14.02 8.73
CA THR A 267 -12.45 -15.20 9.39
C THR A 267 -13.94 -15.02 9.60
N ASP A 268 -14.68 -16.13 9.68
CA ASP A 268 -16.12 -16.10 9.98
C ASP A 268 -16.42 -15.33 11.26
N LYS A 269 -15.60 -15.51 12.29
CA LYS A 269 -15.73 -14.83 13.58
C LYS A 269 -15.50 -13.32 13.42
N ALA A 270 -14.37 -12.91 12.84
CA ALA A 270 -14.05 -11.50 12.66
C ALA A 270 -15.10 -10.76 11.82
N LEU A 271 -15.62 -11.42 10.78
CA LEU A 271 -16.67 -10.86 9.95
C LEU A 271 -18.00 -10.73 10.70
N SER A 272 -18.39 -11.75 11.47
CA SER A 272 -19.61 -11.69 12.28
C SER A 272 -19.53 -10.59 13.35
N ASP A 273 -18.42 -10.51 14.10
CA ASP A 273 -18.18 -9.48 15.10
C ASP A 273 -18.24 -8.06 14.48
N LEU A 274 -17.71 -7.91 13.25
CA LEU A 274 -17.76 -6.65 12.52
C LEU A 274 -19.20 -6.26 12.10
N LEU A 275 -20.00 -7.20 11.63
CA LEU A 275 -21.39 -6.94 11.26
C LEU A 275 -22.25 -6.62 12.50
N ASP A 276 -21.96 -7.25 13.64
CA ASP A 276 -22.60 -6.93 14.93
C ASP A 276 -22.21 -5.53 15.43
N PHE A 277 -20.94 -5.15 15.28
CA PHE A 277 -20.51 -3.77 15.52
C PHE A 277 -21.29 -2.78 14.64
N GLN A 278 -21.35 -3.03 13.32
CA GLN A 278 -22.06 -2.18 12.37
C GLN A 278 -23.54 -2.02 12.75
N LYS A 279 -24.21 -3.13 13.09
CA LYS A 279 -25.60 -3.14 13.53
C LYS A 279 -25.79 -2.27 14.78
N THR A 280 -24.88 -2.37 15.74
CA THR A 280 -24.93 -1.62 16.99
C THR A 280 -24.81 -0.11 16.76
N VAL A 281 -23.83 0.32 15.95
CA VAL A 281 -23.59 1.76 15.73
C VAL A 281 -24.60 2.40 14.79
N ARG A 282 -25.20 1.64 13.86
CA ARG A 282 -26.21 2.17 12.92
C ARG A 282 -27.64 2.02 13.41
N GLY A 283 -27.92 1.11 14.35
CA GLY A 283 -29.27 0.78 14.79
C GLY A 283 -30.12 0.02 13.75
N ASN A 284 -29.51 -0.39 12.62
CA ASN A 284 -30.18 -1.04 11.49
C ASN A 284 -29.51 -2.37 11.14
N SER A 285 -30.16 -3.17 10.27
CA SER A 285 -29.55 -4.42 9.78
C SER A 285 -28.22 -4.16 9.05
N PRO A 286 -27.26 -5.10 9.12
CA PRO A 286 -25.98 -4.94 8.44
C PRO A 286 -26.15 -4.67 6.95
N THR A 287 -25.31 -3.76 6.43
CA THR A 287 -25.33 -3.31 5.03
C THR A 287 -23.93 -3.41 4.47
N ILE A 288 -23.81 -4.03 3.30
CA ILE A 288 -22.58 -4.05 2.50
C ILE A 288 -22.92 -3.34 1.19
N VAL A 289 -22.08 -2.37 0.81
CA VAL A 289 -22.28 -1.59 -0.42
C VAL A 289 -21.20 -1.99 -1.42
N GLU A 290 -21.61 -2.37 -2.63
CA GLU A 290 -20.71 -2.62 -3.77
C GLU A 290 -20.91 -1.53 -4.81
N VAL A 291 -19.86 -0.76 -5.10
CA VAL A 291 -19.92 0.37 -6.03
C VAL A 291 -19.70 -0.09 -7.48
N GLU A 292 -20.68 -0.83 -7.99
CA GLU A 292 -20.82 -1.16 -9.40
C GLU A 292 -21.63 -0.05 -10.09
N TYR A 293 -21.00 0.69 -11.00
CA TYR A 293 -21.65 1.85 -11.64
C TYR A 293 -21.15 2.06 -13.08
N PRO A 294 -21.53 1.19 -14.03
CA PRO A 294 -20.95 1.18 -15.38
C PRO A 294 -21.31 2.41 -16.23
N ALA A 295 -22.31 3.19 -15.82
CA ALA A 295 -22.81 4.33 -16.59
C ALA A 295 -21.80 5.49 -16.69
N GLN A 296 -21.05 5.77 -15.61
CA GLN A 296 -20.16 6.93 -15.51
C GLN A 296 -18.97 6.63 -14.58
N PRO A 297 -17.80 7.26 -14.77
CA PRO A 297 -16.69 7.12 -13.84
C PRO A 297 -17.09 7.58 -12.43
N ILE A 298 -16.55 6.91 -11.41
CA ILE A 298 -16.86 7.18 -10.00
C ILE A 298 -15.68 7.79 -9.26
N SER A 299 -15.98 8.80 -8.44
CA SER A 299 -15.08 9.34 -7.42
C SER A 299 -15.65 8.99 -6.05
N VAL A 300 -14.88 8.28 -5.23
CA VAL A 300 -15.28 7.86 -3.89
C VAL A 300 -14.42 8.61 -2.87
N LEU A 301 -15.04 9.34 -1.96
CA LEU A 301 -14.38 9.99 -0.81
C LEU A 301 -14.72 9.22 0.45
N PHE A 302 -13.74 8.70 1.18
CA PHE A 302 -14.00 7.87 2.37
C PHE A 302 -12.95 8.01 3.46
N SER A 303 -13.35 7.70 4.70
CA SER A 303 -12.46 7.69 5.87
C SER A 303 -11.63 6.40 5.91
N ALA A 304 -10.51 6.40 5.19
CA ALA A 304 -9.61 5.27 5.02
C ALA A 304 -9.10 4.66 6.34
N ALA A 305 -8.77 5.51 7.31
CA ALA A 305 -8.24 5.09 8.61
C ALA A 305 -9.21 4.29 9.50
N SER A 306 -10.50 4.19 9.12
CA SER A 306 -11.53 3.62 9.99
C SER A 306 -12.65 2.87 9.29
N LEU A 307 -12.95 3.21 8.03
CA LEU A 307 -13.97 2.51 7.25
C LEU A 307 -13.44 1.14 6.82
N VAL A 308 -14.21 0.08 7.08
CA VAL A 308 -13.89 -1.25 6.58
C VAL A 308 -14.27 -1.33 5.12
N HIS A 309 -13.30 -1.67 4.28
CA HIS A 309 -13.46 -1.67 2.85
C HIS A 309 -12.52 -2.67 2.18
N HIS A 310 -12.79 -2.94 0.90
CA HIS A 310 -11.87 -3.63 0.02
C HIS A 310 -12.20 -3.38 -1.44
N ARG A 311 -11.34 -3.91 -2.31
CA ARG A 311 -11.69 -4.18 -3.70
C ARG A 311 -12.38 -5.55 -3.76
N TYR A 312 -13.57 -5.63 -4.35
CA TYR A 312 -14.28 -6.89 -4.52
C TYR A 312 -13.46 -7.84 -5.39
N ARG A 313 -13.38 -9.10 -4.97
CA ARG A 313 -12.46 -10.10 -5.51
C ARG A 313 -13.23 -11.04 -6.40
N THR A 314 -13.13 -10.82 -7.70
CA THR A 314 -13.89 -11.59 -8.67
C THR A 314 -13.01 -11.95 -9.86
N GLU A 315 -13.11 -13.19 -10.31
CA GLU A 315 -12.50 -13.65 -11.56
C GLU A 315 -13.30 -13.21 -12.79
N TYR A 316 -14.45 -12.58 -12.57
CA TYR A 316 -15.38 -12.11 -13.59
C TYR A 316 -15.41 -10.58 -13.68
N GLY A 317 -16.06 -10.08 -14.72
CA GLY A 317 -16.15 -8.65 -15.00
C GLY A 317 -14.96 -8.13 -15.81
N LYS A 318 -14.83 -6.81 -15.88
CA LYS A 318 -13.80 -6.17 -16.71
C LYS A 318 -12.58 -5.71 -15.91
N PRO A 319 -11.41 -5.56 -16.57
CA PRO A 319 -10.26 -4.92 -15.95
C PRO A 319 -10.57 -3.49 -15.53
N ARG A 320 -10.12 -3.11 -14.34
CA ARG A 320 -10.39 -1.82 -13.73
C ARG A 320 -9.11 -1.00 -13.58
N SER A 321 -9.15 0.25 -13.99
CA SER A 321 -8.13 1.24 -13.68
C SER A 321 -8.57 2.09 -12.49
N CYS A 322 -7.63 2.47 -11.64
CA CYS A 322 -7.92 3.39 -10.54
C CYS A 322 -6.75 4.30 -10.15
N ILE A 323 -7.08 5.48 -9.66
CA ILE A 323 -6.18 6.38 -8.93
C ILE A 323 -6.67 6.43 -7.48
N ILE A 324 -5.73 6.30 -6.55
CA ILE A 324 -5.97 6.40 -5.10
C ILE A 324 -5.10 7.54 -4.59
N ALA A 325 -5.71 8.60 -4.06
CA ALA A 325 -5.03 9.71 -3.41
C ALA A 325 -5.39 9.72 -1.92
N ALA A 326 -4.38 9.67 -1.04
CA ALA A 326 -4.53 9.74 0.41
C ALA A 326 -4.25 11.15 0.91
N PHE A 327 -4.99 11.55 1.94
CA PHE A 327 -4.96 12.90 2.49
C PHE A 327 -4.97 12.84 4.02
N HIS A 328 -4.15 13.70 4.61
CA HIS A 328 -4.04 13.91 6.04
C HIS A 328 -4.23 15.41 6.35
N LEU A 329 -4.43 15.74 7.62
CA LEU A 329 -4.32 17.13 8.05
C LEU A 329 -2.88 17.60 7.83
N THR A 330 -2.68 18.82 7.34
CA THR A 330 -1.31 19.31 7.06
C THR A 330 -0.45 19.37 8.32
N ALA A 331 -1.06 19.52 9.50
CA ALA A 331 -0.38 19.50 10.80
C ALA A 331 0.10 18.10 11.21
N GLU A 332 -0.50 17.04 10.66
CA GLU A 332 -0.18 15.63 10.93
C GLU A 332 0.52 14.97 9.74
N SER A 333 0.71 15.71 8.64
CA SER A 333 1.24 15.19 7.40
C SER A 333 2.71 14.80 7.56
N PRO A 334 3.12 13.58 7.14
CA PRO A 334 4.52 13.16 7.17
C PRO A 334 5.38 13.83 6.08
N GLY A 335 4.81 14.67 5.22
CA GLY A 335 5.53 15.42 4.19
C GLY A 335 4.73 15.64 2.89
N SER A 336 5.43 16.02 1.82
CA SER A 336 4.86 16.26 0.49
C SER A 336 4.93 15.03 -0.42
N VAL A 337 3.97 14.90 -1.34
CA VAL A 337 3.94 13.89 -2.40
C VAL A 337 5.02 14.11 -3.46
N ILE A 338 5.35 15.37 -3.79
CA ILE A 338 6.30 15.70 -4.86
C ILE A 338 7.56 16.31 -4.27
N ASN A 339 8.74 15.89 -4.75
CA ASN A 339 10.03 16.45 -4.34
C ASN A 339 10.17 17.94 -4.77
N ASP A 340 10.78 18.75 -3.91
CA ASP A 340 10.81 20.22 -3.95
C ASP A 340 11.23 20.87 -5.27
N LYS A 341 12.01 20.16 -6.11
CA LYS A 341 12.55 20.69 -7.38
C LYS A 341 11.57 20.64 -8.55
N ALA A 342 10.47 19.88 -8.44
CA ALA A 342 9.53 19.64 -9.53
C ALA A 342 8.23 20.44 -9.42
N LEU A 343 8.15 21.37 -8.46
CA LEU A 343 6.89 21.96 -8.00
C LEU A 343 6.67 23.39 -8.50
N ASP A 344 5.55 23.59 -9.18
CA ASP A 344 4.99 24.89 -9.52
C ASP A 344 3.84 25.24 -8.56
N THR A 345 4.14 25.97 -7.47
CA THR A 345 3.16 26.36 -6.44
C THR A 345 2.20 27.47 -6.90
N SER A 346 2.32 27.97 -8.13
CA SER A 346 1.44 29.03 -8.66
C SER A 346 0.05 28.51 -9.08
N ARG A 347 -0.22 27.21 -8.95
CA ARG A 347 -1.37 26.51 -9.56
C ARG A 347 -2.63 26.37 -8.71
N GLY A 348 -2.89 27.31 -7.79
CA GLY A 348 -4.12 27.34 -7.00
C GLY A 348 -4.28 26.16 -6.03
N LEU A 349 -5.52 25.81 -5.71
CA LEU A 349 -5.83 24.80 -4.68
C LEU A 349 -5.24 23.40 -4.96
N PRO A 350 -5.38 22.81 -6.17
CA PRO A 350 -4.79 21.48 -6.44
C PRO A 350 -3.28 21.47 -6.26
N GLY A 351 -2.59 22.52 -6.73
CA GLY A 351 -1.15 22.67 -6.54
C GLY A 351 -0.76 22.74 -5.05
N ALA A 352 -1.51 23.51 -4.25
CA ALA A 352 -1.25 23.64 -2.82
C ALA A 352 -1.43 22.30 -2.08
N VAL A 353 -2.47 21.54 -2.38
CA VAL A 353 -2.78 20.26 -1.73
C VAL A 353 -1.82 19.14 -2.16
N ILE A 354 -1.41 19.09 -3.43
CA ILE A 354 -0.43 18.12 -3.93
C ILE A 354 0.98 18.42 -3.41
N SER A 355 1.34 19.70 -3.33
CA SER A 355 2.69 20.14 -2.97
C SER A 355 2.97 20.16 -1.48
N CYS A 356 1.94 20.36 -0.64
CA CYS A 356 1.98 20.42 0.82
C CYS A 356 3.34 20.83 1.40
N ARG A 357 3.84 21.99 0.95
CA ARG A 357 5.24 22.42 1.13
C ARG A 357 5.59 22.87 2.56
N ASP A 358 4.57 23.20 3.33
CA ASP A 358 4.57 23.52 4.76
C ASP A 358 3.11 23.43 5.25
N ALA A 359 2.86 23.38 6.56
CA ALA A 359 1.50 23.41 7.10
C ALA A 359 0.79 24.69 6.64
N LEU A 360 -0.10 24.57 5.64
CA LEU A 360 -0.94 25.68 5.20
C LEU A 360 -1.73 26.17 6.40
N THR A 361 -1.61 27.47 6.71
CA THR A 361 -2.40 28.03 7.80
C THR A 361 -3.89 27.89 7.46
N PRO A 362 -4.77 27.73 8.46
CA PRO A 362 -6.21 27.66 8.22
C PRO A 362 -6.74 28.81 7.35
N SER A 363 -6.26 30.04 7.55
CA SER A 363 -6.69 31.21 6.77
C SER A 363 -6.22 31.16 5.31
N ALA A 364 -4.97 30.75 5.05
CA ALA A 364 -4.46 30.61 3.68
C ALA A 364 -5.21 29.51 2.92
N PHE A 365 -5.47 28.38 3.59
CA PHE A 365 -6.21 27.26 3.00
C PHE A 365 -7.67 27.64 2.68
N ILE A 366 -8.37 28.30 3.61
CA ILE A 366 -9.72 28.82 3.38
C ILE A 366 -9.73 29.81 2.22
N SER A 367 -8.71 30.69 2.11
CA SER A 367 -8.60 31.63 0.99
C SER A 367 -8.51 30.93 -0.37
N LEU A 368 -7.76 29.82 -0.46
CA LEU A 368 -7.72 29.00 -1.68
C LEU A 368 -9.08 28.38 -2.01
N LEU A 369 -9.84 27.93 -1.00
CA LEU A 369 -11.19 27.42 -1.21
C LEU A 369 -12.19 28.52 -1.62
N ILE A 370 -12.04 29.75 -1.10
CA ILE A 370 -12.82 30.91 -1.56
C ILE A 370 -12.55 31.19 -3.04
N HIS A 371 -11.30 31.12 -3.49
CA HIS A 371 -10.96 31.27 -4.91
C HIS A 371 -11.63 30.21 -5.80
N GLU A 372 -11.84 28.99 -5.28
CA GLU A 372 -12.51 27.89 -5.97
C GLU A 372 -14.04 27.84 -5.72
N SER A 373 -14.59 28.79 -4.95
CA SER A 373 -15.99 28.76 -4.47
C SER A 373 -17.01 28.66 -5.59
N SER A 374 -16.80 29.35 -6.72
CA SER A 374 -17.68 29.28 -7.89
C SER A 374 -17.74 27.90 -8.52
N ARG A 375 -16.61 27.17 -8.56
CA ARG A 375 -16.55 25.79 -9.06
C ARG A 375 -17.18 24.82 -8.07
N ILE A 376 -17.01 25.06 -6.77
CA ILE A 376 -17.68 24.28 -5.71
C ILE A 376 -19.20 24.46 -5.83
N GLU A 377 -19.68 25.71 -5.90
CA GLU A 377 -21.11 26.04 -6.03
C GLU A 377 -21.71 25.44 -7.30
N ALA A 378 -21.06 25.60 -8.46
CA ALA A 378 -21.53 25.02 -9.71
C ALA A 378 -21.66 23.49 -9.60
N LYS A 379 -20.67 22.82 -9.03
CA LYS A 379 -20.69 21.36 -8.91
C LYS A 379 -21.73 20.87 -7.91
N VAL A 380 -21.93 21.57 -6.79
CA VAL A 380 -23.03 21.29 -5.86
C VAL A 380 -24.37 21.46 -6.58
N GLY A 381 -24.55 22.55 -7.32
CA GLY A 381 -25.75 22.77 -8.13
C GLY A 381 -26.04 21.64 -9.11
N GLU A 382 -25.03 21.18 -9.85
CA GLU A 382 -25.16 20.05 -10.80
C GLU A 382 -25.60 18.76 -10.10
N ILE A 383 -25.02 18.44 -8.93
CA ILE A 383 -25.31 17.20 -8.19
C ILE A 383 -26.78 17.12 -7.72
N PHE A 384 -27.36 18.26 -7.35
CA PHE A 384 -28.73 18.34 -6.83
C PHE A 384 -29.76 18.80 -7.88
N GLN A 385 -29.36 18.97 -9.15
CA GLN A 385 -30.29 19.26 -10.24
C GLN A 385 -30.88 17.97 -10.80
N ASP A 386 -32.22 17.89 -10.83
CA ASP A 386 -32.96 16.85 -11.53
C ASP A 386 -32.80 17.02 -13.06
N ASN A 387 -31.73 16.46 -13.62
CA ASN A 387 -31.52 16.46 -15.07
C ASN A 387 -32.18 15.23 -15.72
N ALA A 388 -33.52 15.26 -15.78
CA ALA A 388 -34.32 14.23 -16.45
C ALA A 388 -33.97 14.05 -17.94
N ASP A 389 -33.41 15.08 -18.59
CA ASP A 389 -33.18 15.11 -20.04
C ASP A 389 -31.78 14.66 -20.49
N SER A 390 -30.81 14.45 -19.57
CA SER A 390 -29.49 13.86 -19.93
C SER A 390 -28.78 13.21 -18.72
N PRO A 391 -29.30 12.07 -18.20
CA PRO A 391 -28.80 11.44 -16.96
C PRO A 391 -27.37 10.88 -17.05
N SER A 392 -26.84 10.67 -18.27
CA SER A 392 -25.54 10.04 -18.49
C SER A 392 -24.36 11.03 -18.55
N THR A 393 -24.61 12.33 -18.41
CA THR A 393 -23.58 13.38 -18.57
C THR A 393 -23.49 14.36 -17.40
N SER A 394 -24.46 14.37 -16.48
CA SER A 394 -24.45 15.26 -15.31
C SER A 394 -23.82 14.58 -14.10
N SER A 395 -23.07 15.37 -13.33
CA SER A 395 -22.57 14.96 -12.01
C SER A 395 -23.74 14.56 -11.11
N SER A 396 -23.62 13.46 -10.37
CA SER A 396 -24.64 13.06 -9.40
C SER A 396 -24.03 12.43 -8.16
N MET A 397 -24.75 12.51 -7.05
CA MET A 397 -24.47 11.69 -5.87
C MET A 397 -25.11 10.32 -6.09
N VAL A 398 -24.35 9.26 -5.85
CA VAL A 398 -24.88 7.89 -5.99
C VAL A 398 -25.51 7.46 -4.67
N GLU A 399 -26.79 7.11 -4.71
CA GLU A 399 -27.53 6.60 -3.56
C GLU A 399 -26.98 5.25 -3.11
N ILE A 400 -26.36 5.23 -1.92
CA ILE A 400 -25.66 4.04 -1.41
C ILE A 400 -26.61 2.87 -1.12
N ASP A 401 -27.87 3.15 -0.77
CA ASP A 401 -28.88 2.12 -0.48
C ASP A 401 -29.28 1.39 -1.77
N ALA A 402 -29.22 2.06 -2.92
CA ALA A 402 -29.43 1.43 -4.23
C ALA A 402 -28.29 0.47 -4.61
N LEU A 403 -27.10 0.67 -4.02
CA LEU A 403 -25.91 -0.16 -4.21
C LEU A 403 -25.73 -1.23 -3.11
N ALA A 404 -26.65 -1.31 -2.15
CA ALA A 404 -26.58 -2.29 -1.09
C ALA A 404 -26.78 -3.72 -1.63
N LEU A 405 -25.93 -4.64 -1.19
CA LEU A 405 -26.01 -6.04 -1.57
C LEU A 405 -27.30 -6.68 -1.05
N LYS A 406 -28.06 -7.28 -1.96
CA LYS A 406 -29.19 -8.15 -1.64
C LYS A 406 -28.72 -9.43 -0.93
N PRO A 407 -29.60 -10.15 -0.18
CA PRO A 407 -29.19 -11.30 0.63
C PRO A 407 -28.33 -12.35 -0.09
N ASP A 408 -28.69 -12.76 -1.31
CA ASP A 408 -27.92 -13.75 -2.07
C ASP A 408 -26.54 -13.22 -2.49
N ALA A 409 -26.45 -11.92 -2.84
CA ALA A 409 -25.18 -11.28 -3.19
C ALA A 409 -24.30 -11.10 -1.96
N MET A 410 -24.90 -10.79 -0.80
CA MET A 410 -24.21 -10.72 0.48
C MET A 410 -23.63 -12.08 0.89
N ALA A 411 -24.36 -13.18 0.69
CA ALA A 411 -23.87 -14.53 0.95
C ALA A 411 -22.65 -14.88 0.06
N ARG A 412 -22.74 -14.59 -1.24
CA ARG A 412 -21.61 -14.77 -2.18
C ARG A 412 -20.42 -13.90 -1.84
N TRP A 413 -20.67 -12.65 -1.43
CA TRP A 413 -19.63 -11.74 -0.96
C TRP A 413 -18.93 -12.31 0.27
N ARG A 414 -19.66 -12.82 1.27
CA ARG A 414 -19.09 -13.45 2.46
C ARG A 414 -18.22 -14.65 2.11
N GLU A 415 -18.71 -15.54 1.25
CA GLU A 415 -17.95 -16.70 0.77
C GLU A 415 -16.66 -16.26 0.07
N THR A 416 -16.76 -15.27 -0.82
CA THR A 416 -15.60 -14.67 -1.51
C THR A 416 -14.61 -14.09 -0.50
N VAL A 417 -15.11 -13.42 0.53
CA VAL A 417 -14.25 -12.74 1.50
C VAL A 417 -13.38 -13.72 2.27
N ILE A 418 -13.98 -14.82 2.71
CA ILE A 418 -13.35 -15.83 3.55
C ILE A 418 -12.48 -16.78 2.71
N ASN A 419 -12.97 -17.21 1.54
CA ASN A 419 -12.38 -18.33 0.81
C ASN A 419 -11.46 -17.93 -0.37
N SER A 420 -11.21 -16.64 -0.59
CA SER A 420 -10.28 -16.20 -1.66
C SER A 420 -8.89 -16.87 -1.50
N PRO A 421 -8.27 -17.35 -2.59
CA PRO A 421 -6.98 -18.04 -2.51
C PRO A 421 -5.85 -17.10 -2.08
N SER A 422 -4.88 -17.58 -1.30
CA SER A 422 -3.68 -16.79 -0.99
C SER A 422 -2.78 -16.59 -2.21
N ALA A 423 -1.86 -15.61 -2.17
CA ALA A 423 -0.84 -15.44 -3.21
C ALA A 423 -0.05 -16.75 -3.47
N SER A 424 0.30 -17.48 -2.40
CA SER A 424 0.94 -18.80 -2.49
C SER A 424 0.06 -19.85 -3.15
N SER A 425 -1.24 -19.86 -2.87
CA SER A 425 -2.18 -20.80 -3.51
C SER A 425 -2.27 -20.56 -5.02
N ILE A 426 -2.29 -19.29 -5.45
CA ILE A 426 -2.29 -18.91 -6.88
C ILE A 426 -0.96 -19.27 -7.54
N LYS A 427 0.17 -19.04 -6.86
CA LYS A 427 1.51 -19.43 -7.31
C LYS A 427 1.54 -20.93 -7.67
N LEU A 428 1.04 -21.78 -6.76
CA LEU A 428 1.00 -23.23 -6.95
C LEU A 428 0.00 -23.67 -8.02
N SER A 429 -1.18 -23.04 -8.10
CA SER A 429 -2.18 -23.38 -9.12
C SER A 429 -1.71 -23.03 -10.54
N ARG A 430 -0.84 -22.03 -10.69
CA ARG A 430 -0.18 -21.65 -11.94
C ARG A 430 1.09 -22.46 -12.23
N ASN A 431 1.36 -23.52 -11.47
CA ASN A 431 2.55 -24.37 -11.61
C ASN A 431 3.87 -23.60 -11.49
N VAL A 432 3.88 -22.49 -10.73
CA VAL A 432 5.10 -21.77 -10.37
C VAL A 432 5.65 -22.42 -9.11
N ARG A 433 6.73 -23.20 -9.27
CA ARG A 433 7.33 -24.00 -8.19
C ARG A 433 8.84 -23.86 -8.18
N LEU A 434 9.43 -23.81 -6.99
CA LEU A 434 10.87 -23.90 -6.79
C LEU A 434 11.36 -25.34 -6.91
N SER A 435 10.54 -26.30 -6.47
CA SER A 435 10.90 -27.72 -6.40
C SER A 435 11.16 -28.35 -7.77
N THR A 436 12.15 -29.23 -7.83
CA THR A 436 12.48 -30.02 -9.02
C THR A 436 13.20 -31.31 -8.67
N LYS A 437 13.11 -32.31 -9.56
CA LYS A 437 13.88 -33.56 -9.47
C LYS A 437 15.25 -33.46 -10.16
N LYS A 438 15.52 -32.37 -10.88
CA LYS A 438 16.83 -32.13 -11.48
C LYS A 438 17.88 -31.95 -10.38
N THR A 439 19.03 -32.57 -10.56
CA THR A 439 20.21 -32.41 -9.67
C THR A 439 21.26 -31.47 -10.27
N LEU A 440 21.12 -31.14 -11.55
CA LEU A 440 21.94 -30.18 -12.29
C LEU A 440 21.01 -29.21 -13.02
N MET A 441 21.33 -27.91 -13.00
CA MET A 441 20.52 -26.88 -13.64
C MET A 441 21.37 -25.73 -14.14
N ASP A 442 21.03 -25.21 -15.31
CA ASP A 442 21.66 -24.00 -15.84
C ASP A 442 21.42 -22.81 -14.89
N ARG A 443 22.44 -21.95 -14.72
CA ARG A 443 22.36 -20.82 -13.80
C ARG A 443 21.21 -19.87 -14.12
N ASP A 444 20.97 -19.58 -15.40
CA ASP A 444 19.89 -18.68 -15.81
C ASP A 444 18.52 -19.35 -15.61
N GLU A 445 18.42 -20.68 -15.85
CA GLU A 445 17.22 -21.46 -15.52
C GLU A 445 16.92 -21.40 -14.01
N LEU A 446 17.94 -21.54 -13.15
CA LEU A 446 17.80 -21.48 -11.70
C LEU A 446 17.38 -20.09 -11.23
N LEU A 447 18.05 -19.04 -11.70
CA LEU A 447 17.72 -17.65 -11.39
C LEU A 447 16.30 -17.30 -11.78
N LYS A 448 15.88 -17.73 -12.99
CA LYS A 448 14.51 -17.54 -13.46
C LYS A 448 13.51 -18.24 -12.52
N ARG A 449 13.78 -19.50 -12.14
CA ARG A 449 12.89 -20.26 -11.25
C ARG A 449 12.73 -19.61 -9.88
N ILE A 450 13.82 -19.15 -9.26
CA ILE A 450 13.77 -18.42 -7.99
C ILE A 450 13.00 -17.10 -8.15
N THR A 451 13.28 -16.37 -9.23
CA THR A 451 12.60 -15.11 -9.55
C THR A 451 11.09 -15.32 -9.70
N ASP A 452 10.67 -16.31 -10.49
CA ASP A 452 9.26 -16.60 -10.75
C ASP A 452 8.50 -16.83 -9.43
N VAL A 453 9.11 -17.48 -8.44
CA VAL A 453 8.53 -17.73 -7.12
C VAL A 453 8.49 -16.45 -6.27
N MET A 454 9.59 -15.69 -6.21
CA MET A 454 9.69 -14.44 -5.44
C MET A 454 8.68 -13.37 -5.90
N VAL A 455 8.37 -13.34 -7.21
CA VAL A 455 7.39 -12.42 -7.78
C VAL A 455 6.00 -12.61 -7.15
N TYR A 456 5.64 -13.81 -6.71
CA TYR A 456 4.40 -14.06 -5.98
C TYR A 456 4.57 -13.80 -4.48
N ASP A 457 5.63 -14.33 -3.88
CA ASP A 457 5.81 -14.30 -2.42
C ASP A 457 5.99 -12.88 -1.86
N LYS A 458 6.54 -11.94 -2.64
CA LYS A 458 6.62 -10.52 -2.25
C LYS A 458 5.27 -9.81 -2.10
N HIS A 459 4.18 -10.46 -2.51
CA HIS A 459 2.81 -9.98 -2.34
C HIS A 459 2.04 -10.74 -1.25
N GLY A 460 2.70 -11.65 -0.52
CA GLY A 460 2.14 -12.23 0.70
C GLY A 460 1.96 -11.20 1.80
N LEU A 461 1.31 -11.61 2.89
CA LEU A 461 1.05 -10.72 4.02
C LEU A 461 2.33 -10.48 4.81
N LEU A 462 2.47 -9.25 5.30
CA LEU A 462 3.36 -8.90 6.39
C LEU A 462 2.49 -8.53 7.59
N ASP A 463 3.07 -8.57 8.79
CA ASP A 463 2.40 -8.13 10.01
C ASP A 463 3.28 -7.12 10.75
N LEU A 464 3.37 -5.90 10.23
CA LEU A 464 4.22 -4.84 10.78
C LEU A 464 3.49 -4.03 11.87
N ILE A 465 4.23 -3.56 12.88
CA ILE A 465 3.68 -2.68 13.93
C ILE A 465 3.36 -1.29 13.36
N LEU A 466 2.22 -0.75 13.79
CA LEU A 466 1.79 0.64 13.59
C LEU A 466 1.93 1.35 14.92
N TYR A 467 2.62 2.49 14.93
CA TYR A 467 3.03 3.17 16.14
C TYR A 467 2.25 4.46 16.36
N HIS A 468 2.05 4.83 17.62
CA HIS A 468 1.28 6.02 17.95
C HIS A 468 1.99 7.34 17.59
N ASP A 469 3.31 7.39 17.63
CA ASP A 469 4.12 8.50 17.11
C ASP A 469 4.23 8.49 15.57
N GLY A 470 3.74 7.40 14.97
CA GLY A 470 3.71 7.09 13.56
C GLY A 470 5.06 7.09 12.84
N HIS A 471 6.11 6.61 13.51
CA HIS A 471 7.41 6.40 12.85
C HIS A 471 7.38 5.27 11.80
N GLU A 472 6.28 4.52 11.65
CA GLU A 472 6.08 3.64 10.49
C GLU A 472 6.18 4.35 9.14
N GLU A 473 5.90 5.66 9.09
CA GLU A 473 5.99 6.43 7.85
C GLU A 473 7.41 6.38 7.28
N VAL A 474 8.43 6.28 8.14
CA VAL A 474 9.84 6.21 7.74
C VAL A 474 10.12 4.97 6.90
N ARG A 475 9.51 3.80 7.19
CA ARG A 475 9.77 2.55 6.46
C ARG A 475 8.99 2.40 5.14
N LYS A 476 7.92 3.17 4.93
CA LYS A 476 7.03 3.01 3.76
C LYS A 476 7.75 3.08 2.41
N PRO A 477 8.68 4.04 2.16
CA PRO A 477 9.44 4.07 0.91
C PRO A 477 10.22 2.79 0.61
N ALA A 478 10.98 2.27 1.58
CA ALA A 478 11.73 1.03 1.44
C ALA A 478 10.82 -0.16 1.11
N ARG A 479 9.69 -0.29 1.80
CA ARG A 479 8.72 -1.36 1.56
C ARG A 479 8.15 -1.28 0.14
N LYS A 480 7.80 -0.08 -0.34
CA LYS A 480 7.31 0.13 -1.72
C LYS A 480 8.36 -0.26 -2.76
N LEU A 481 9.64 0.01 -2.52
CA LEU A 481 10.74 -0.36 -3.42
C LEU A 481 10.83 -1.88 -3.59
N ILE A 482 10.76 -2.65 -2.51
CA ILE A 482 10.77 -4.13 -2.57
C ILE A 482 9.52 -4.65 -3.27
N TRP A 483 8.35 -4.13 -2.88
CA TRP A 483 7.06 -4.57 -3.40
C TRP A 483 6.91 -4.30 -4.92
N SER A 484 7.53 -3.23 -5.43
CA SER A 484 7.47 -2.83 -6.84
C SER A 484 8.57 -3.41 -7.74
N MET A 485 9.49 -4.24 -7.20
CA MET A 485 10.51 -4.89 -8.01
C MET A 485 9.89 -5.73 -9.14
N VAL A 486 10.33 -5.47 -10.36
CA VAL A 486 9.95 -6.24 -11.55
C VAL A 486 10.81 -7.51 -11.66
N PRO A 487 10.35 -8.57 -12.37
CA PRO A 487 11.10 -9.83 -12.49
C PRO A 487 12.56 -9.63 -12.93
N GLU A 488 12.80 -8.76 -13.90
CA GLU A 488 14.14 -8.49 -14.44
C GLU A 488 15.07 -7.89 -13.38
N GLN A 489 14.53 -7.03 -12.50
CA GLN A 489 15.28 -6.46 -11.39
C GLN A 489 15.61 -7.56 -10.36
N ILE A 490 14.62 -8.38 -9.99
CA ILE A 490 14.84 -9.51 -9.06
C ILE A 490 15.93 -10.43 -9.61
N THR A 491 15.84 -10.85 -10.87
CA THR A 491 16.84 -11.71 -11.52
C THR A 491 18.23 -11.09 -11.51
N THR A 492 18.34 -9.80 -11.87
CA THR A 492 19.63 -9.10 -11.93
C THR A 492 20.30 -9.03 -10.55
N GLU A 493 19.55 -8.63 -9.52
CA GLU A 493 20.10 -8.51 -8.16
C GLU A 493 20.42 -9.89 -7.57
N LEU A 494 19.59 -10.91 -7.80
CA LEU A 494 19.89 -12.29 -7.40
C LEU A 494 21.14 -12.85 -8.10
N ALA A 495 21.32 -12.52 -9.38
CA ALA A 495 22.50 -12.95 -10.12
C ALA A 495 23.78 -12.38 -9.51
N ALA A 496 23.76 -11.17 -8.96
CA ALA A 496 24.88 -10.61 -8.20
C ALA A 496 25.16 -11.44 -6.93
N TRP A 497 24.15 -11.78 -6.13
CA TRP A 497 24.32 -12.63 -4.93
C TRP A 497 24.88 -14.03 -5.26
N ILE A 498 24.41 -14.65 -6.34
CA ILE A 498 24.82 -16.00 -6.76
C ILE A 498 26.15 -15.97 -7.53
N GLY A 499 26.48 -14.84 -8.18
CA GLY A 499 27.67 -14.63 -9.00
C GLY A 499 28.95 -14.33 -8.22
N TYR A 500 28.86 -14.13 -6.91
CA TYR A 500 30.00 -14.04 -6.00
C TYR A 500 30.72 -15.39 -5.81
N GLY A 501 31.00 -16.10 -6.91
CA GLY A 501 31.49 -17.48 -7.05
C GLY A 501 32.84 -17.82 -6.43
N ALA A 502 33.29 -17.06 -5.42
CA ALA A 502 34.34 -17.44 -4.49
C ALA A 502 33.82 -17.67 -3.05
N ARG A 503 32.53 -17.46 -2.75
CA ARG A 503 31.98 -17.53 -1.37
C ARG A 503 30.66 -18.27 -1.20
N VAL A 504 30.01 -18.70 -2.27
CA VAL A 504 28.79 -19.50 -2.18
C VAL A 504 29.23 -20.97 -2.07
N PRO A 505 28.98 -21.67 -0.94
CA PRO A 505 29.36 -23.07 -0.78
C PRO A 505 28.78 -23.95 -1.91
N ASP A 506 29.47 -25.04 -2.26
CA ASP A 506 29.02 -25.98 -3.31
C ASP A 506 27.62 -26.57 -3.01
N ASP A 507 27.20 -26.56 -1.75
CA ASP A 507 25.90 -27.02 -1.27
C ASP A 507 24.87 -25.90 -1.05
N PHE A 508 25.11 -24.69 -1.57
CA PHE A 508 24.21 -23.55 -1.36
C PHE A 508 22.79 -23.76 -1.88
N PHE A 509 22.62 -24.57 -2.92
CA PHE A 509 21.30 -24.94 -3.44
C PHE A 509 20.84 -26.33 -2.96
N SER A 510 21.48 -26.87 -1.94
CA SER A 510 21.04 -28.05 -1.19
C SER A 510 20.35 -27.59 0.09
N PHE A 511 19.12 -28.08 0.29
CA PHE A 511 18.27 -27.66 1.39
C PHE A 511 17.82 -28.84 2.25
N SER A 512 17.74 -28.58 3.54
CA SER A 512 17.26 -29.51 4.57
C SER A 512 16.30 -28.81 5.53
N VAL A 513 15.68 -29.57 6.43
CA VAL A 513 14.84 -29.02 7.50
C VAL A 513 15.64 -28.10 8.43
N ALA A 514 16.96 -28.29 8.55
CA ALA A 514 17.81 -27.45 9.39
C ALA A 514 18.01 -26.02 8.84
N ASP A 515 17.73 -25.81 7.55
CA ASP A 515 17.77 -24.49 6.93
C ASP A 515 16.53 -23.64 7.27
N ILE A 516 15.49 -24.25 7.84
CA ILE A 516 14.27 -23.58 8.29
C ILE A 516 14.47 -23.16 9.74
N LEU A 517 14.81 -21.89 9.94
CA LEU A 517 15.25 -21.37 11.23
C LEU A 517 14.09 -20.90 12.10
N GLU A 518 14.19 -21.12 13.41
CA GLU A 518 13.20 -20.59 14.35
C GLU A 518 13.15 -19.06 14.31
N PRO A 519 11.96 -18.43 14.38
CA PRO A 519 11.80 -16.98 14.29
C PRO A 519 12.69 -16.18 15.25
N GLN A 520 12.92 -16.68 16.47
CA GLN A 520 13.75 -16.00 17.47
C GLN A 520 15.23 -15.93 17.06
N VAL A 521 15.74 -16.95 16.36
CA VAL A 521 17.11 -16.97 15.84
C VAL A 521 17.27 -15.90 14.76
N LEU A 522 16.30 -15.82 13.84
CA LEU A 522 16.26 -14.83 12.77
C LEU A 522 16.19 -13.41 13.33
N LYS A 523 15.26 -13.16 14.27
CA LYS A 523 15.13 -11.88 14.97
C LYS A 523 16.45 -11.44 15.58
N SER A 524 17.09 -12.33 16.35
CA SER A 524 18.36 -12.04 17.02
C SER A 524 19.47 -11.65 16.02
N ARG A 525 19.49 -12.26 14.83
CA ARG A 525 20.46 -11.93 13.76
C ARG A 525 20.16 -10.57 13.13
N ALA A 526 18.89 -10.29 12.81
CA ALA A 526 18.49 -9.02 12.22
C ALA A 526 18.64 -7.84 13.20
N ASP A 527 18.28 -8.01 14.48
CA ASP A 527 18.47 -6.98 15.52
C ASP A 527 19.95 -6.56 15.64
N ARG A 528 20.86 -7.55 15.71
CA ARG A 528 22.31 -7.26 15.78
C ARG A 528 22.80 -6.50 14.56
N LEU A 529 22.36 -6.91 13.37
CA LEU A 529 22.70 -6.20 12.13
C LEU A 529 22.13 -4.78 12.14
N ALA A 530 20.86 -4.60 12.50
CA ALA A 530 20.21 -3.30 12.55
C ALA A 530 20.97 -2.31 13.45
N ILE A 531 21.43 -2.74 14.63
CA ILE A 531 22.27 -1.91 15.51
C ILE A 531 23.52 -1.40 14.77
N ARG A 532 24.25 -2.29 14.09
CA ARG A 532 25.46 -1.92 13.32
C ARG A 532 25.13 -1.00 12.14
N VAL A 533 24.04 -1.27 11.41
CA VAL A 533 23.56 -0.40 10.33
C VAL A 533 23.28 1.00 10.87
N GLY A 534 22.62 1.11 12.02
CA GLY A 534 22.36 2.39 12.70
C GLY A 534 23.64 3.16 13.00
N GLU A 535 24.69 2.49 13.49
CA GLU A 535 26.02 3.06 13.73
C GLU A 535 26.64 3.60 12.42
N CYS A 536 26.64 2.82 11.34
CA CYS A 536 27.17 3.25 10.03
C CYS A 536 26.42 4.47 9.49
N LEU A 537 25.08 4.47 9.55
CA LEU A 537 24.24 5.56 9.05
C LEU A 537 24.43 6.85 9.85
N HIS A 538 24.68 6.75 11.16
CA HIS A 538 25.00 7.90 12.00
C HIS A 538 26.31 8.57 11.58
N VAL A 539 27.36 7.77 11.30
CA VAL A 539 28.64 8.27 10.78
C VAL A 539 28.47 8.91 9.40
N ALA A 540 27.77 8.25 8.48
CA ALA A 540 27.52 8.76 7.13
C ALA A 540 26.78 10.10 7.13
N THR A 541 25.84 10.28 8.07
CA THR A 541 25.09 11.54 8.24
C THR A 541 26.00 12.70 8.65
N ARG A 542 27.01 12.47 9.49
CA ARG A 542 27.93 13.52 9.96
C ARG A 542 28.92 13.98 8.89
N GLY A 543 29.21 13.15 7.89
CA GLY A 543 30.14 13.46 6.81
C GLY A 543 29.50 14.08 5.55
N SER A 544 28.17 14.08 5.43
CA SER A 544 27.48 14.44 4.19
C SER A 544 27.07 15.92 4.13
N GLY A 545 27.86 16.75 3.44
CA GLY A 545 27.52 18.16 3.15
C GLY A 545 26.85 18.40 1.80
N HIS A 546 26.40 17.37 1.07
CA HIS A 546 25.90 17.49 -0.31
C HIS A 546 24.48 16.91 -0.47
N ALA A 547 23.61 17.60 -1.22
CA ALA A 547 22.19 17.23 -1.40
C ALA A 547 21.98 15.80 -1.94
N HIS A 548 22.80 15.33 -2.88
CA HIS A 548 22.72 13.96 -3.40
C HIS A 548 23.07 12.86 -2.37
N ALA A 549 23.85 13.20 -1.34
CA ALA A 549 24.10 12.28 -0.23
C ALA A 549 22.88 12.23 0.72
N ALA A 550 22.19 13.35 0.93
CA ALA A 550 21.00 13.42 1.78
C ALA A 550 19.85 12.54 1.29
N ASP A 551 19.57 12.52 -0.02
CA ASP A 551 18.51 11.67 -0.59
C ASP A 551 18.82 10.16 -0.40
N ARG A 552 20.08 9.75 -0.61
CA ARG A 552 20.50 8.35 -0.37
C ARG A 552 20.40 7.97 1.09
N ILE A 553 20.85 8.85 1.99
CA ILE A 553 20.74 8.63 3.43
C ILE A 553 19.27 8.49 3.86
N ARG A 554 18.34 9.26 3.28
CA ARG A 554 16.89 9.11 3.54
C ARG A 554 16.40 7.72 3.15
N VAL A 555 16.76 7.23 1.97
CA VAL A 555 16.40 5.88 1.52
C VAL A 555 16.97 4.81 2.44
N TRP A 556 18.24 4.92 2.84
CA TRP A 556 18.85 3.95 3.75
C TRP A 556 18.26 3.98 5.16
N ARG A 557 17.89 5.15 5.69
CA ARG A 557 17.12 5.26 6.94
C ARG A 557 15.77 4.54 6.83
N SER A 558 15.11 4.64 5.68
CA SER A 558 13.87 3.92 5.41
C SER A 558 14.07 2.40 5.47
N PHE A 559 15.12 1.88 4.84
CA PHE A 559 15.44 0.45 4.90
C PHE A 559 15.89 0.01 6.30
N HIS A 560 16.61 0.85 7.04
CA HIS A 560 17.01 0.55 8.41
C HIS A 560 15.80 0.42 9.34
N GLN A 561 14.84 1.35 9.26
CA GLN A 561 13.59 1.21 10.02
C GLN A 561 12.81 -0.04 9.59
N LEU A 562 12.73 -0.32 8.28
CA LEU A 562 12.08 -1.53 7.79
C LEU A 562 12.73 -2.81 8.35
N LEU A 563 14.06 -2.85 8.47
CA LEU A 563 14.79 -3.99 9.04
C LEU A 563 14.41 -4.22 10.51
N ILE A 564 14.35 -3.15 11.31
CA ILE A 564 13.93 -3.21 12.72
C ILE A 564 12.51 -3.79 12.82
N ASP A 565 11.59 -3.27 12.02
CA ASP A 565 10.17 -3.66 12.11
C ASP A 565 9.95 -5.09 11.59
N LEU A 566 10.68 -5.53 10.55
CA LEU A 566 10.63 -6.90 10.06
C LEU A 566 11.26 -7.90 11.05
N ALA A 567 12.34 -7.51 11.74
CA ALA A 567 12.95 -8.33 12.78
C ALA A 567 12.00 -8.60 13.94
N GLU A 568 11.13 -7.65 14.27
CA GLU A 568 10.03 -7.86 15.21
C GLU A 568 8.91 -8.70 14.57
N SER A 569 8.49 -8.38 13.35
CA SER A 569 7.38 -9.06 12.67
C SER A 569 7.60 -10.57 12.48
N ILE A 570 8.85 -11.02 12.26
CA ILE A 570 9.15 -12.44 12.02
C ILE A 570 8.69 -13.34 13.18
N VAL A 571 8.70 -12.84 14.41
CA VAL A 571 8.27 -13.61 15.59
C VAL A 571 6.77 -13.53 15.86
N ARG A 572 6.01 -12.77 15.06
CA ARG A 572 4.54 -12.59 15.17
C ARG A 572 3.75 -13.18 14.00
N CYS A 573 4.41 -13.85 13.06
CA CYS A 573 3.74 -14.44 11.91
C CYS A 573 2.62 -15.40 12.34
N GLU A 574 1.39 -15.20 11.88
CA GLU A 574 0.24 -16.08 12.19
C GLU A 574 0.11 -17.25 11.20
N LYS A 575 0.86 -17.20 10.08
CA LYS A 575 0.84 -18.19 9.01
C LYS A 575 2.26 -18.40 8.46
N VAL A 576 2.52 -19.59 7.93
CA VAL A 576 3.81 -19.92 7.30
C VAL A 576 4.08 -19.05 6.07
N GLU A 577 3.05 -18.65 5.33
CA GLU A 577 3.18 -17.74 4.18
C GLU A 577 3.63 -16.34 4.60
N THR A 578 3.17 -15.85 5.76
CA THR A 578 3.63 -14.59 6.34
C THR A 578 5.11 -14.70 6.72
N TYR A 579 5.51 -15.81 7.33
CA TYR A 579 6.91 -16.08 7.66
C TYR A 579 7.82 -16.13 6.42
N ILE A 580 7.37 -16.78 5.34
CA ILE A 580 8.07 -16.82 4.04
C ILE A 580 8.23 -15.40 3.48
N SER A 581 7.15 -14.61 3.47
CA SER A 581 7.14 -13.25 2.95
C SER A 581 8.06 -12.33 3.77
N THR A 582 8.02 -12.43 5.10
CA THR A 582 8.88 -11.64 5.99
C THR A 582 10.36 -11.97 5.77
N ASN A 583 10.73 -13.26 5.62
CA ASN A 583 12.11 -13.63 5.30
C ASN A 583 12.59 -13.00 3.97
N LEU A 584 11.74 -13.05 2.93
CA LEU A 584 12.03 -12.45 1.63
C LEU A 584 12.24 -10.93 1.76
N PHE A 585 11.38 -10.25 2.51
CA PHE A 585 11.50 -8.80 2.74
C PHE A 585 12.75 -8.44 3.54
N VAL A 586 13.15 -9.24 4.54
CA VAL A 586 14.39 -8.99 5.28
C VAL A 586 15.60 -9.15 4.36
N PHE A 587 15.65 -10.20 3.53
CA PHE A 587 16.73 -10.40 2.56
C PHE A 587 16.89 -9.18 1.63
N TRP A 588 15.79 -8.72 1.02
CA TRP A 588 15.85 -7.55 0.13
C TRP A 588 16.19 -6.25 0.87
N THR A 589 15.72 -6.11 2.11
CA THR A 589 16.07 -4.97 2.97
C THR A 589 17.58 -4.92 3.22
N ILE A 590 18.18 -6.06 3.57
CA ILE A 590 19.63 -6.18 3.78
C ILE A 590 20.37 -5.85 2.50
N HIS A 591 19.97 -6.43 1.35
CA HIS A 591 20.57 -6.15 0.05
C HIS A 591 20.65 -4.64 -0.25
N HIS A 592 19.57 -3.90 0.00
CA HIS A 592 19.54 -2.45 -0.22
C HIS A 592 20.32 -1.63 0.82
N LEU A 593 20.62 -2.21 1.98
CA LEU A 593 21.45 -1.59 3.01
C LEU A 593 22.95 -1.79 2.75
N LEU A 594 23.38 -2.89 2.14
CA LEU A 594 24.80 -3.20 1.88
C LEU A 594 25.62 -2.00 1.33
N PRO A 595 25.14 -1.20 0.37
CA PRO A 595 25.89 -0.04 -0.15
C PRO A 595 26.19 1.05 0.88
N ALA A 596 25.46 1.08 1.99
CA ALA A 596 25.57 2.09 3.04
C ALA A 596 26.56 1.71 4.15
N LEU A 597 27.08 0.48 4.13
CA LEU A 597 27.82 -0.12 5.24
C LEU A 597 29.32 -0.03 5.02
N ASP A 598 30.08 0.06 6.10
CA ASP A 598 31.51 -0.19 6.05
C ASP A 598 31.80 -1.67 5.71
N SER A 599 33.04 -1.98 5.34
CA SER A 599 33.43 -3.31 4.87
C SER A 599 33.10 -4.43 5.88
N GLU A 600 33.34 -4.20 7.18
CA GLU A 600 33.07 -5.19 8.22
C GLU A 600 31.57 -5.47 8.35
N THR A 601 30.78 -4.40 8.45
CA THR A 601 29.33 -4.50 8.60
C THR A 601 28.67 -5.01 7.32
N ALA A 602 29.22 -4.69 6.14
CA ALA A 602 28.78 -5.23 4.86
C ALA A 602 29.00 -6.75 4.79
N MET A 603 30.13 -7.27 5.26
CA MET A 603 30.37 -8.72 5.32
C MET A 603 29.38 -9.42 6.25
N GLN A 604 29.13 -8.86 7.43
CA GLN A 604 28.09 -9.35 8.35
C GLN A 604 26.70 -9.31 7.69
N GLY A 605 26.39 -8.23 6.97
CA GLY A 605 25.18 -8.09 6.18
C GLY A 605 25.04 -9.19 5.13
N VAL A 606 26.10 -9.53 4.41
CA VAL A 606 26.11 -10.63 3.43
C VAL A 606 25.85 -11.98 4.11
N GLU A 607 26.50 -12.27 5.24
CA GLU A 607 26.28 -13.51 6.00
C GLU A 607 24.83 -13.64 6.48
N VAL A 608 24.27 -12.57 7.05
CA VAL A 608 22.87 -12.55 7.49
C VAL A 608 21.93 -12.64 6.28
N GLY A 609 22.24 -11.96 5.18
CA GLY A 609 21.47 -12.03 3.93
C GLY A 609 21.41 -13.46 3.37
N ILE A 610 22.55 -14.16 3.32
CA ILE A 610 22.66 -15.58 2.94
C ILE A 610 21.76 -16.46 3.81
N LEU A 611 21.77 -16.22 5.11
CA LEU A 611 20.96 -16.97 6.06
C LEU A 611 19.45 -16.77 5.79
N TYR A 612 19.01 -15.53 5.56
CA TYR A 612 17.62 -15.23 5.24
C TYR A 612 17.16 -15.78 3.89
N ILE A 613 17.98 -15.70 2.83
CA ILE A 613 17.60 -16.26 1.53
C ILE A 613 17.53 -17.78 1.58
N ARG A 614 18.46 -18.46 2.27
CA ARG A 614 18.39 -19.92 2.44
C ARG A 614 17.15 -20.33 3.22
N CYS A 615 16.87 -19.63 4.32
CA CYS A 615 15.68 -19.88 5.13
C CYS A 615 14.39 -19.68 4.34
N TYR A 616 14.31 -18.61 3.54
CA TYR A 616 13.21 -18.37 2.60
C TYR A 616 13.02 -19.54 1.61
N LEU A 617 14.08 -19.91 0.88
CA LEU A 617 14.01 -20.97 -0.14
C LEU A 617 13.65 -22.33 0.48
N ALA A 618 14.24 -22.69 1.62
CA ALA A 618 13.93 -23.90 2.36
C ALA A 618 12.45 -23.94 2.81
N SER A 619 11.94 -22.81 3.32
CA SER A 619 10.54 -22.71 3.75
C SER A 619 9.57 -22.86 2.58
N VAL A 620 9.89 -22.28 1.41
CA VAL A 620 9.12 -22.49 0.18
C VAL A 620 9.12 -23.96 -0.22
N LEU A 621 10.28 -24.62 -0.25
CA LEU A 621 10.39 -26.04 -0.59
C LEU A 621 9.62 -26.95 0.37
N MET A 622 9.60 -26.61 1.67
CA MET A 622 8.80 -27.32 2.66
C MET A 622 7.30 -27.20 2.35
N VAL A 623 6.80 -26.01 2.03
CA VAL A 623 5.38 -25.82 1.67
C VAL A 623 5.04 -26.50 0.35
N GLU A 624 5.98 -26.56 -0.60
CA GLU A 624 5.78 -27.27 -1.87
C GLU A 624 5.84 -28.79 -1.77
N SER A 625 6.49 -29.34 -0.74
CA SER A 625 6.53 -30.78 -0.46
C SER A 625 5.19 -31.36 0.00
N ALA A 626 4.15 -30.51 0.07
CA ALA A 626 2.97 -30.75 0.88
C ALA A 626 1.88 -31.62 0.29
#